data_AF-A0A7K1LGZ3-F1
#
_entry.id   AF-A0A7K1LGZ3-F1
#
_cell.length_a   1.000
_cell.length_b   1.000
_cell.length_c   1.000
_cell.angle_alpha   90.00
_cell.angle_beta   90.00
_cell.angle_gamma   90.00
#
_symmetry.space_group_name_H-M   'P 1'
#
loop_
_entity.id
_entity.type
_entity.pdbx_description
1 polymer ?
#
loop_
_entity_poly.entity_id
_entity_poly.type
_entity_poly.pdbx_seq_one_letter_code
_entity_poly.pdbx_strand_id
1 'polypeptide(L)'
;MRPRLLKGEPNPGTDPAHYSGHVMNFSNPPAAPSEQADAAADHAPWPDPDTVRTMHRHIIDWFTWNARDLPWRAPDRTPWQVMVSEFMLQQTPVVRVLPQWKRWMQLWPEPSDLASATTGDAVREWGRLGYPRRALRLHAAAVAIVERHGGEVPSDYDELLALPGVGSYTAAAVSVFAFGDRQTVIDTNIRRVQARAISGKALPSKGLTAAETRLAESLMPDDDATAVRWNIAVMELGALVCTAKSPRCDICPVLDQCAWVAAGRPEPEYVPRGQAWKGTDRQARGAMMAVLREATEPVPPEALLSPERTAWKGAPHAMEQLRAIGAPGDQLERCLEGLVRDALASRDPEGRVTLPG
;
A
#
# COMPACT_ATOMS: atom_id res chain seq x y z
N MET A 1 14.54 3.44 53.26
CA MET A 1 14.63 1.96 53.30
C MET A 1 14.54 1.43 51.87
N ARG A 2 15.65 0.92 51.34
CA ARG A 2 15.71 0.17 50.06
C ARG A 2 15.60 -1.34 50.37
N PRO A 3 14.89 -2.15 49.59
CA PRO A 3 15.15 -3.58 49.55
C PRO A 3 16.19 -3.92 48.48
N ARG A 4 17.05 -4.87 48.84
CA ARG A 4 18.23 -5.35 48.10
C ARG A 4 17.87 -6.20 46.88
N LEU A 5 18.76 -6.10 45.90
CA LEU A 5 19.02 -7.02 44.79
C LEU A 5 19.30 -8.45 45.29
N LEU A 6 18.80 -9.44 44.55
CA LEU A 6 19.42 -10.76 44.46
C LEU A 6 19.90 -10.97 43.02
N LYS A 7 21.21 -11.23 42.92
CA LYS A 7 21.95 -11.59 41.71
C LYS A 7 21.74 -13.07 41.42
N GLY A 8 21.56 -13.41 40.15
CA GLY A 8 21.79 -14.76 39.62
C GLY A 8 22.78 -14.64 38.45
N GLU A 9 23.94 -15.26 38.61
CA GLU A 9 25.01 -15.36 37.61
C GLU A 9 24.84 -16.64 36.74
N PRO A 10 25.62 -16.80 35.64
CA PRO A 10 25.18 -17.43 34.39
C PRO A 10 25.51 -18.92 34.32
N ASN A 11 24.83 -19.65 33.42
CA ASN A 11 25.26 -21.00 33.00
C ASN A 11 25.71 -20.97 31.52
N PRO A 12 26.88 -21.57 31.18
CA PRO A 12 27.49 -21.47 29.87
C PRO A 12 27.16 -22.68 28.97
N GLY A 13 27.39 -22.50 27.67
CA GLY A 13 27.70 -23.60 26.76
C GLY A 13 26.51 -24.23 26.04
N THR A 14 26.34 -23.84 24.78
CA THR A 14 26.31 -24.80 23.66
C THR A 14 26.53 -24.01 22.36
N ASP A 15 27.66 -24.30 21.72
CA ASP A 15 28.14 -23.78 20.44
C ASP A 15 27.52 -24.58 19.26
N PRO A 16 27.79 -24.31 17.96
CA PRO A 16 26.76 -23.98 16.99
C PRO A 16 26.86 -24.85 15.71
N ALA A 17 25.86 -25.65 15.35
CA ALA A 17 25.89 -26.26 14.02
C ALA A 17 24.53 -26.72 13.53
N HIS A 18 24.36 -26.61 12.20
CA HIS A 18 23.26 -27.11 11.35
C HIS A 18 22.13 -26.14 11.02
N TYR A 19 22.49 -25.10 10.25
CA TYR A 19 21.57 -24.51 9.28
C TYR A 19 21.52 -25.42 8.04
N SER A 20 20.60 -26.39 8.05
CA SER A 20 20.24 -27.13 6.84
C SER A 20 19.24 -26.31 6.04
N GLY A 21 19.59 -26.00 4.79
CA GLY A 21 18.76 -25.24 3.87
C GLY A 21 17.42 -25.94 3.60
N HIS A 22 16.33 -25.26 3.92
CA HIS A 22 15.02 -25.58 3.38
C HIS A 22 14.74 -24.68 2.18
N VAL A 23 14.87 -25.30 1.02
CA VAL A 23 14.40 -24.81 -0.28
C VAL A 23 12.87 -24.66 -0.15
N MET A 24 12.34 -23.45 -0.26
CA MET A 24 10.89 -23.24 -0.31
C MET A 24 10.37 -23.75 -1.66
N ASN A 25 9.83 -24.96 -1.65
CA ASN A 25 9.08 -25.54 -2.76
C ASN A 25 7.75 -24.81 -2.89
N PHE A 26 7.62 -23.97 -3.91
CA PHE A 26 6.34 -23.42 -4.36
C PHE A 26 5.63 -24.47 -5.23
N SER A 27 5.00 -25.45 -4.60
CA SER A 27 4.02 -26.34 -5.25
C SER A 27 3.26 -27.12 -4.19
N ASN A 28 2.22 -26.51 -3.64
CA ASN A 28 1.06 -27.25 -3.15
C ASN A 28 -0.19 -26.38 -3.36
N PRO A 29 -1.24 -26.91 -4.01
CA PRO A 29 -2.51 -26.20 -4.13
C PRO A 29 -3.12 -25.97 -2.74
N PRO A 30 -3.90 -24.90 -2.54
CA PRO A 30 -4.55 -24.64 -1.26
C PRO A 30 -5.45 -25.82 -0.89
N ALA A 31 -5.40 -26.23 0.38
CA ALA A 31 -6.33 -27.20 0.93
C ALA A 31 -7.77 -26.70 0.73
N ALA A 32 -8.67 -27.60 0.31
CA ALA A 32 -10.08 -27.29 0.13
C ALA A 32 -10.66 -26.68 1.43
N PRO A 33 -11.54 -25.67 1.34
CA PRO A 33 -12.19 -25.12 2.52
C PRO A 33 -12.97 -26.20 3.28
N SER A 34 -12.84 -26.20 4.60
CA SER A 34 -13.68 -27.02 5.47
C SER A 34 -15.14 -26.55 5.39
N GLU A 35 -16.05 -27.41 4.92
CA GLU A 35 -17.50 -27.13 4.74
C GLU A 35 -18.19 -26.57 5.99
N GLN A 36 -17.61 -26.78 7.18
CA GLN A 36 -18.21 -26.37 8.45
C GLN A 36 -17.99 -24.88 8.81
N ALA A 37 -17.03 -24.18 8.19
CA ALA A 37 -16.81 -22.75 8.44
C ALA A 37 -17.70 -21.85 7.57
N ASP A 38 -18.15 -22.33 6.41
CA ASP A 38 -18.97 -21.56 5.47
C ASP A 38 -20.45 -21.51 5.89
N ALA A 39 -20.97 -22.56 6.54
CA ALA A 39 -22.38 -22.65 6.90
C ALA A 39 -22.85 -21.60 7.94
N ALA A 40 -21.94 -21.05 8.75
CA ALA A 40 -22.30 -20.03 9.75
C ALA A 40 -22.35 -18.59 9.18
N ALA A 41 -21.78 -18.36 7.99
CA ALA A 41 -21.74 -17.04 7.35
C ALA A 41 -23.01 -16.71 6.52
N ASP A 42 -23.82 -17.72 6.19
CA ASP A 42 -24.99 -17.61 5.30
C ASP A 42 -26.28 -17.10 6.00
N HIS A 43 -26.21 -16.73 7.29
CA HIS A 43 -27.39 -16.34 8.07
C HIS A 43 -27.33 -14.97 8.73
N ALA A 44 -26.32 -14.14 8.45
CA ALA A 44 -26.45 -12.72 8.76
C ALA A 44 -27.51 -12.13 7.81
N PRO A 45 -28.65 -11.61 8.29
CA PRO A 45 -29.63 -11.00 7.40
C PRO A 45 -28.95 -9.85 6.67
N TRP A 46 -28.93 -9.94 5.35
CA TRP A 46 -28.52 -8.83 4.49
C TRP A 46 -29.34 -7.60 4.88
N PRO A 47 -28.72 -6.40 4.91
CA PRO A 47 -29.45 -5.20 5.25
C PRO A 47 -30.63 -5.02 4.30
N ASP A 48 -31.76 -4.63 4.86
CA ASP A 48 -32.97 -4.32 4.10
C ASP A 48 -32.64 -3.32 2.95
N PRO A 49 -33.14 -3.53 1.72
CA PRO A 49 -32.80 -2.68 0.57
C PRO A 49 -33.09 -1.19 0.78
N ASP A 50 -34.14 -0.83 1.52
CA ASP A 50 -34.46 0.57 1.79
C ASP A 50 -33.49 1.19 2.81
N THR A 51 -32.98 0.38 3.74
CA THR A 51 -31.87 0.76 4.62
C THR A 51 -30.61 1.04 3.80
N VAL A 52 -30.25 0.15 2.86
CA VAL A 52 -29.07 0.32 1.99
C VAL A 52 -29.20 1.59 1.13
N ARG A 53 -30.37 1.82 0.53
CA ARG A 53 -30.63 3.03 -0.28
C ARG A 53 -30.53 4.32 0.54
N THR A 54 -31.02 4.29 1.78
CA THR A 54 -30.90 5.41 2.71
C THR A 54 -29.44 5.67 3.10
N MET A 55 -28.67 4.61 3.33
CA MET A 55 -27.23 4.68 3.59
C MET A 55 -26.47 5.30 2.41
N HIS A 56 -26.76 4.87 1.18
CA HIS A 56 -26.17 5.44 -0.04
C HIS A 56 -26.39 6.95 -0.10
N ARG A 57 -27.65 7.39 0.05
CA ARG A 57 -28.01 8.82 0.03
C ARG A 57 -27.22 9.61 1.08
N HIS A 58 -27.24 9.17 2.34
CA HIS A 58 -26.59 9.92 3.42
C HIS A 58 -25.06 10.04 3.24
N ILE A 59 -24.41 8.98 2.76
CA ILE A 59 -22.95 8.98 2.54
C ILE A 59 -22.59 9.83 1.32
N ILE A 60 -23.35 9.75 0.23
CA ILE A 60 -23.12 10.55 -0.99
C ILE A 60 -23.42 12.04 -0.74
N ASP A 61 -24.49 12.36 -0.03
CA ASP A 61 -24.83 13.74 0.34
C ASP A 61 -23.75 14.33 1.25
N TRP A 62 -23.30 13.57 2.26
CA TRP A 62 -22.17 13.99 3.09
C TRP A 62 -20.91 14.23 2.26
N PHE A 63 -20.59 13.33 1.33
CA PHE A 63 -19.42 13.46 0.47
C PHE A 63 -19.46 14.73 -0.39
N THR A 64 -20.62 15.11 -0.90
CA THR A 64 -20.79 16.33 -1.72
C THR A 64 -20.28 17.60 -1.00
N TRP A 65 -20.40 17.66 0.32
CA TRP A 65 -19.99 18.81 1.12
C TRP A 65 -18.64 18.64 1.84
N ASN A 66 -18.11 17.41 1.92
CA ASN A 66 -16.94 17.09 2.74
C ASN A 66 -15.78 16.45 1.96
N ALA A 67 -15.94 16.23 0.66
CA ALA A 67 -14.89 15.69 -0.19
C ALA A 67 -13.64 16.56 -0.14
N ARG A 68 -12.47 15.93 0.06
CA ARG A 68 -11.20 16.62 -0.15
C ARG A 68 -11.02 16.96 -1.62
N ASP A 69 -10.61 18.20 -1.87
CA ASP A 69 -10.13 18.66 -3.17
C ASP A 69 -8.78 18.00 -3.49
N LEU A 70 -8.80 17.05 -4.42
CA LEU A 70 -7.64 16.27 -4.84
C LEU A 70 -7.56 16.26 -6.36
N PRO A 71 -6.37 16.49 -6.95
CA PRO A 71 -6.25 16.71 -8.39
C PRO A 71 -6.62 15.49 -9.22
N TRP A 72 -6.36 14.27 -8.72
CA TRP A 72 -6.81 13.02 -9.36
C TRP A 72 -8.32 12.75 -9.24
N ARG A 73 -9.09 13.67 -8.65
CA ARG A 73 -10.56 13.67 -8.61
C ARG A 73 -11.16 14.85 -9.38
N ALA A 74 -10.34 15.76 -9.91
CA ALA A 74 -10.80 16.94 -10.63
C ALA A 74 -11.56 16.53 -11.91
N PRO A 75 -12.66 17.19 -12.32
CA PRO A 75 -13.47 16.73 -13.46
C PRO A 75 -12.69 16.46 -14.76
N ASP A 76 -11.62 17.21 -15.00
CA ASP A 76 -10.72 17.14 -16.15
C ASP A 76 -9.55 16.14 -16.01
N ARG A 77 -9.53 15.33 -14.94
CA ARG A 77 -8.49 14.31 -14.74
C ARG A 77 -8.41 13.32 -15.90
N THR A 78 -7.20 12.88 -16.24
CA THR A 78 -6.96 11.79 -17.20
C THR A 78 -6.93 10.41 -16.50
N PRO A 79 -7.15 9.31 -17.24
CA PRO A 79 -6.95 7.96 -16.70
C PRO A 79 -5.55 7.71 -16.15
N TRP A 80 -4.52 8.28 -16.79
CA TRP A 80 -3.14 8.20 -16.32
C TRP A 80 -2.96 8.88 -14.95
N GLN A 81 -3.51 10.08 -14.78
CA GLN A 81 -3.49 10.82 -13.52
C GLN A 81 -4.14 10.02 -12.37
N VAL A 82 -5.28 9.37 -12.64
CA VAL A 82 -5.95 8.46 -11.69
C VAL A 82 -5.06 7.27 -11.37
N MET A 83 -4.56 6.57 -12.38
CA MET A 83 -3.71 5.39 -12.22
C MET A 83 -2.45 5.67 -11.38
N VAL A 84 -1.75 6.77 -11.65
CA VAL A 84 -0.57 7.17 -10.86
C VAL A 84 -0.95 7.43 -9.40
N SER A 85 -2.10 8.09 -9.16
CA SER A 85 -2.57 8.32 -7.79
C SER A 85 -2.85 7.01 -7.04
N GLU A 86 -3.48 6.02 -7.70
CA GLU A 86 -3.80 4.73 -7.09
C GLU A 86 -2.54 3.92 -6.77
N PHE A 87 -1.53 3.94 -7.64
CA PHE A 87 -0.23 3.34 -7.33
C PHE A 87 0.42 4.00 -6.10
N MET A 88 0.38 5.33 -6.00
CA MET A 88 0.98 6.06 -4.89
C MET A 88 0.21 5.88 -3.57
N LEU A 89 -1.12 5.85 -3.61
CA LEU A 89 -1.99 5.78 -2.42
C LEU A 89 -1.98 4.42 -1.71
N GLN A 90 -1.49 3.37 -2.37
CA GLN A 90 -1.27 2.06 -1.72
C GLN A 90 -0.41 2.22 -0.45
N GLN A 91 -1.00 2.00 0.72
CA GLN A 91 -0.32 2.09 2.02
C GLN A 91 0.41 3.44 2.27
N THR A 92 0.01 4.52 1.60
CA THR A 92 0.64 5.84 1.74
C THR A 92 -0.43 6.92 1.89
N PRO A 93 -0.39 7.72 2.97
CA PRO A 93 -1.44 8.70 3.22
C PRO A 93 -1.40 9.85 2.20
N VAL A 94 -2.58 10.37 1.87
CA VAL A 94 -2.78 11.47 0.89
C VAL A 94 -1.84 12.65 1.11
N VAL A 95 -1.61 13.07 2.37
CA VAL A 95 -0.73 14.21 2.69
C VAL A 95 0.72 14.02 2.20
N ARG A 96 1.17 12.77 2.08
CA ARG A 96 2.49 12.44 1.54
C ARG A 96 2.46 12.26 0.03
N VAL A 97 1.36 11.73 -0.50
CA VAL A 97 1.19 11.47 -1.94
C VAL A 97 1.02 12.77 -2.72
N LEU A 98 0.17 13.70 -2.26
CA LEU A 98 -0.21 14.89 -3.01
C LEU A 98 0.96 15.72 -3.58
N PRO A 99 1.99 16.11 -2.79
CA PRO A 99 3.13 16.86 -3.34
C PRO A 99 3.94 16.02 -4.34
N GLN A 100 4.11 14.72 -4.06
CA GLN A 100 4.88 13.83 -4.93
C GLN A 100 4.17 13.56 -6.26
N TRP A 101 2.85 13.39 -6.21
CA TRP A 101 2.02 13.23 -7.39
C TRP A 101 2.08 14.47 -8.28
N LYS A 102 1.99 15.68 -7.70
CA LYS A 102 2.11 16.93 -8.47
C LYS A 102 3.46 17.02 -9.19
N ARG A 103 4.55 16.69 -8.49
CA ARG A 103 5.89 16.66 -9.08
C ARG A 103 6.02 15.59 -10.17
N TRP A 104 5.46 14.41 -9.95
CA TRP A 104 5.44 13.31 -10.93
C TRP A 104 4.72 13.72 -12.22
N MET A 105 3.54 14.35 -12.11
CA MET A 105 2.78 14.82 -13.27
C MET A 105 3.42 16.00 -14.02
N GLN A 106 4.34 16.74 -13.40
CA GLN A 106 5.14 17.74 -14.11
C GLN A 106 6.24 17.10 -14.97
N LEU A 107 6.77 15.95 -14.54
CA LEU A 107 7.85 15.25 -15.23
C LEU A 107 7.31 14.28 -16.29
N TRP A 108 6.24 13.57 -15.95
CA TRP A 108 5.65 12.52 -16.77
C TRP A 108 4.12 12.65 -16.85
N PRO A 109 3.62 13.68 -17.55
CA PRO A 109 2.19 13.93 -17.71
C PRO A 109 1.45 12.84 -18.51
N GLU A 110 2.14 12.05 -19.33
CA GLU A 110 1.60 10.93 -20.09
C GLU A 110 2.34 9.60 -19.80
N PRO A 111 1.74 8.43 -20.11
CA PRO A 111 2.43 7.14 -19.97
C PRO A 111 3.73 7.06 -20.79
N SER A 112 3.73 7.64 -22.00
CA SER A 112 4.88 7.72 -22.91
C SER A 112 6.10 8.40 -22.28
N ASP A 113 5.89 9.48 -21.52
CA ASP A 113 6.94 10.22 -20.84
C ASP A 113 7.64 9.34 -19.78
N LEU A 114 6.86 8.61 -18.97
CA LEU A 114 7.42 7.71 -17.96
C LEU A 114 8.10 6.50 -18.60
N ALA A 115 7.47 5.92 -19.63
CA ALA A 115 8.02 4.76 -20.35
C ALA A 115 9.39 5.07 -20.97
N SER A 116 9.59 6.32 -21.43
CA SER A 116 10.86 6.80 -22.00
C SER A 116 11.93 7.11 -20.95
N ALA A 117 11.55 7.28 -19.68
CA ALA A 117 12.48 7.51 -18.59
C ALA A 117 13.15 6.20 -18.14
N THR A 118 14.31 6.30 -17.47
CA THR A 118 14.91 5.13 -16.86
C THR A 118 14.11 4.68 -15.64
N THR A 119 14.13 3.37 -15.34
CA THR A 119 13.53 2.86 -14.09
C THR A 119 14.15 3.50 -12.84
N GLY A 120 15.43 3.88 -12.91
CA GLY A 120 16.16 4.59 -11.86
C GLY A 120 15.64 6.00 -11.63
N ASP A 121 15.29 6.74 -12.69
CA ASP A 121 14.64 8.04 -12.56
C ASP A 121 13.29 7.92 -11.89
N ALA A 122 12.47 6.93 -12.28
CA ALA A 122 11.21 6.63 -11.63
C ALA A 122 11.40 6.31 -10.13
N VAL A 123 12.38 5.46 -9.78
CA VAL A 123 12.69 5.11 -8.37
C VAL A 123 13.25 6.29 -7.57
N ARG A 124 14.02 7.16 -8.23
CA ARG A 124 14.56 8.40 -7.66
C ARG A 124 13.44 9.36 -7.32
N GLU A 125 12.58 9.65 -8.28
CA GLU A 125 11.45 10.58 -8.12
C GLU A 125 10.40 10.02 -7.16
N TRP A 126 10.19 8.70 -7.09
CA TRP A 126 9.28 8.09 -6.10
C TRP A 126 9.65 8.46 -4.66
N GLY A 127 10.93 8.78 -4.43
CA GLY A 127 11.41 9.38 -3.20
C GLY A 127 10.99 8.60 -1.98
N ARG A 128 10.50 9.29 -0.96
CA ARG A 128 10.24 8.70 0.36
C ARG A 128 8.86 8.08 0.49
N LEU A 129 8.03 7.96 -0.56
CA LEU A 129 6.66 7.40 -0.46
C LEU A 129 6.63 6.00 0.16
N GLY A 130 7.73 5.24 0.06
CA GLY A 130 7.87 3.90 0.61
C GLY A 130 7.47 2.85 -0.43
N TYR A 131 7.87 1.60 -0.20
CA TYR A 131 7.66 0.48 -1.14
C TYR A 131 8.11 0.84 -2.58
N PRO A 132 9.41 1.16 -2.79
CA PRO A 132 9.89 1.72 -4.05
C PRO A 132 9.71 0.80 -5.26
N ARG A 133 9.48 -0.50 -5.07
CA ARG A 133 9.08 -1.43 -6.14
C ARG A 133 7.80 -1.02 -6.85
N ARG A 134 6.93 -0.21 -6.22
CA ARG A 134 5.76 0.37 -6.88
C ARG A 134 6.13 1.33 -8.02
N ALA A 135 7.26 2.04 -7.91
CA ALA A 135 7.76 2.87 -9.00
C ALA A 135 8.16 2.03 -10.22
N LEU A 136 8.87 0.92 -9.98
CA LEU A 136 9.24 -0.04 -11.04
C LEU A 136 8.02 -0.65 -11.71
N ARG A 137 7.00 -1.00 -10.92
CA ARG A 137 5.73 -1.54 -11.44
C ARG A 137 4.97 -0.51 -12.25
N LEU A 138 4.88 0.74 -11.78
CA LEU A 138 4.23 1.82 -12.50
C LEU A 138 4.96 2.14 -13.82
N HIS A 139 6.30 2.14 -13.80
CA HIS A 139 7.11 2.28 -15.01
C HIS A 139 6.84 1.14 -16.00
N ALA A 140 6.86 -0.11 -15.54
CA ALA A 140 6.53 -1.25 -16.39
C ALA A 140 5.09 -1.21 -16.93
N ALA A 141 4.13 -0.70 -16.15
CA ALA A 141 2.77 -0.47 -16.60
C ALA A 141 2.71 0.60 -17.69
N ALA A 142 3.45 1.70 -17.55
CA ALA A 142 3.53 2.74 -18.56
C ALA A 142 4.14 2.22 -19.88
N VAL A 143 5.21 1.42 -19.81
CA VAL A 143 5.78 0.73 -20.98
C VAL A 143 4.74 -0.16 -21.64
N ALA A 144 4.03 -1.00 -20.88
CA ALA A 144 2.99 -1.87 -21.42
C ALA A 144 1.83 -1.10 -22.06
N ILE A 145 1.43 0.05 -21.49
CA ILE A 145 0.42 0.95 -22.06
C ILE A 145 0.87 1.49 -23.42
N VAL A 146 2.12 1.92 -23.55
CA VAL A 146 2.67 2.40 -24.83
C VAL A 146 2.71 1.28 -25.86
N GLU A 147 3.26 0.12 -25.49
CA GLU A 147 3.50 -1.00 -26.42
C GLU A 147 2.21 -1.69 -26.88
N ARG A 148 1.20 -1.80 -26.00
CA ARG A 148 0.02 -2.64 -26.24
C ARG A 148 -1.26 -1.85 -26.46
N HIS A 149 -1.31 -0.62 -25.97
CA HIS A 149 -2.52 0.21 -25.95
C HIS A 149 -2.31 1.61 -26.56
N GLY A 150 -1.23 1.79 -27.34
CA GLY A 150 -1.01 3.03 -28.10
C GLY A 150 -0.74 4.27 -27.24
N GLY A 151 -0.34 4.08 -25.98
CA GLY A 151 -0.09 5.19 -25.04
C GLY A 151 -1.32 5.61 -24.23
N GLU A 152 -2.48 4.98 -24.45
CA GLU A 152 -3.70 5.25 -23.70
C GLU A 152 -3.93 4.18 -22.63
N VAL A 153 -4.29 4.61 -21.42
CA VAL A 153 -4.68 3.65 -20.36
C VAL A 153 -5.95 2.92 -20.84
N PRO A 154 -5.96 1.57 -20.87
CA PRO A 154 -7.14 0.84 -21.32
C PRO A 154 -8.31 1.03 -20.37
N SER A 155 -9.53 1.08 -20.91
CA SER A 155 -10.77 1.15 -20.12
C SER A 155 -11.32 -0.21 -19.72
N ASP A 156 -10.96 -1.27 -20.44
CA ASP A 156 -11.41 -2.63 -20.13
C ASP A 156 -10.75 -3.14 -18.83
N TYR A 157 -11.55 -3.80 -17.98
CA TYR A 157 -11.10 -4.28 -16.68
C TYR A 157 -10.01 -5.35 -16.79
N ASP A 158 -10.15 -6.29 -17.74
CA ASP A 158 -9.21 -7.39 -17.90
C ASP A 158 -7.90 -6.88 -18.51
N GLU A 159 -7.98 -5.91 -19.42
CA GLU A 159 -6.79 -5.19 -19.94
C GLU A 159 -6.07 -4.42 -18.83
N LEU A 160 -6.79 -3.69 -17.97
CA LEU A 160 -6.23 -3.05 -16.79
C LEU A 160 -5.54 -4.06 -15.87
N LEU A 161 -6.20 -5.18 -15.58
CA LEU A 161 -5.68 -6.23 -14.72
C LEU A 161 -4.42 -6.91 -15.30
N ALA A 162 -4.30 -6.96 -16.63
CA ALA A 162 -3.13 -7.50 -17.31
C ALA A 162 -1.89 -6.59 -17.24
N LEU A 163 -2.04 -5.32 -16.83
CA LEU A 163 -0.91 -4.40 -16.71
C LEU A 163 0.01 -4.76 -15.53
N PRO A 164 1.35 -4.64 -15.70
CA PRO A 164 2.31 -4.91 -14.64
C PRO A 164 2.03 -4.19 -13.32
N GLY A 165 1.84 -4.96 -12.25
CA GLY A 165 1.63 -4.42 -10.91
C GLY A 165 0.25 -3.83 -10.64
N VAL A 166 -0.68 -3.94 -11.60
CA VAL A 166 -2.10 -3.73 -11.37
C VAL A 166 -2.68 -5.04 -10.81
N GLY A 167 -3.38 -4.94 -9.69
CA GLY A 167 -4.18 -6.04 -9.14
C GLY A 167 -5.65 -5.66 -9.15
N SER A 168 -6.52 -6.58 -8.72
CA SER A 168 -7.99 -6.41 -8.75
C SER A 168 -8.47 -5.10 -8.13
N TYR A 169 -7.87 -4.66 -7.02
CA TYR A 169 -8.17 -3.35 -6.42
C TYR A 169 -7.87 -2.20 -7.38
N THR A 170 -6.65 -2.14 -7.93
CA THR A 170 -6.22 -1.02 -8.78
C THR A 170 -6.99 -1.02 -10.10
N ALA A 171 -7.27 -2.20 -10.69
CA ALA A 171 -8.09 -2.31 -11.89
C ALA A 171 -9.51 -1.77 -11.63
N ALA A 172 -10.15 -2.19 -10.54
CA ALA A 172 -11.49 -1.70 -10.15
C ALA A 172 -11.47 -0.19 -9.88
N ALA A 173 -10.47 0.32 -9.16
CA ALA A 173 -10.35 1.73 -8.84
C ALA A 173 -10.16 2.60 -10.11
N VAL A 174 -9.33 2.16 -11.06
CA VAL A 174 -9.16 2.88 -12.33
C VAL A 174 -10.44 2.81 -13.17
N SER A 175 -11.06 1.63 -13.31
CA SER A 175 -12.34 1.47 -14.03
C SER A 175 -13.40 2.46 -13.51
N VAL A 176 -13.54 2.55 -12.19
CA VAL A 176 -14.54 3.41 -11.53
C VAL A 176 -14.17 4.89 -11.61
N PHE A 177 -12.94 5.27 -11.23
CA PHE A 177 -12.60 6.68 -11.03
C PHE A 177 -12.16 7.39 -12.32
N ALA A 178 -11.61 6.64 -13.28
CA ALA A 178 -11.24 7.18 -14.58
C ALA A 178 -12.37 7.05 -15.60
N PHE A 179 -12.96 5.85 -15.74
CA PHE A 179 -13.89 5.54 -16.84
C PHE A 179 -15.37 5.58 -16.44
N GLY A 180 -15.66 5.57 -15.13
CA GLY A 180 -17.03 5.65 -14.64
C GLY A 180 -17.75 4.31 -14.61
N ASP A 181 -17.02 3.21 -14.72
CA ASP A 181 -17.62 1.88 -14.75
C ASP A 181 -18.14 1.46 -13.37
N ARG A 182 -19.16 0.62 -13.38
CA ARG A 182 -19.69 -0.01 -12.17
C ARG A 182 -18.82 -1.21 -11.78
N GLN A 183 -17.80 -0.95 -10.96
CA GLN A 183 -17.01 -1.98 -10.26
C GLN A 183 -17.04 -1.78 -8.74
N THR A 184 -16.86 -2.87 -8.00
CA THR A 184 -16.76 -2.84 -6.53
C THR A 184 -15.33 -2.53 -6.11
N VAL A 185 -15.08 -1.34 -5.55
CA VAL A 185 -13.76 -1.00 -4.98
C VAL A 185 -13.72 -1.45 -3.53
N ILE A 186 -12.72 -2.26 -3.18
CA ILE A 186 -12.59 -2.82 -1.83
C ILE A 186 -11.23 -2.45 -1.24
N ASP A 187 -11.17 -1.32 -0.55
CA ASP A 187 -9.99 -0.86 0.18
C ASP A 187 -10.14 -1.07 1.71
N THR A 188 -9.08 -0.76 2.46
CA THR A 188 -9.11 -0.90 3.93
C THR A 188 -10.07 0.07 4.63
N ASN A 189 -10.41 1.21 4.01
CA ASN A 189 -11.35 2.19 4.54
C ASN A 189 -12.79 1.72 4.35
N ILE A 190 -13.14 1.30 3.14
CA ILE A 190 -14.45 0.73 2.76
C ILE A 190 -14.74 -0.50 3.61
N ARG A 191 -13.81 -1.47 3.67
CA ARG A 191 -13.96 -2.68 4.50
C ARG A 191 -14.23 -2.34 5.96
N ARG A 192 -13.58 -1.32 6.51
CA ARG A 192 -13.80 -0.89 7.91
C ARG A 192 -15.15 -0.23 8.12
N VAL A 193 -15.60 0.61 7.17
CA VAL A 193 -16.94 1.20 7.23
C VAL A 193 -17.99 0.10 7.19
N GLN A 194 -17.89 -0.83 6.24
CA GLN A 194 -18.86 -1.91 6.08
C GLN A 194 -18.85 -2.89 7.27
N ALA A 195 -17.66 -3.25 7.77
CA ALA A 195 -17.54 -4.10 8.96
C ALA A 195 -18.26 -3.49 10.17
N ARG A 196 -18.14 -2.17 10.38
CA ARG A 196 -18.79 -1.48 11.49
C ARG A 196 -20.26 -1.23 11.25
N ALA A 197 -20.60 -0.65 10.11
CA ALA A 197 -21.95 -0.19 9.82
C ALA A 197 -22.92 -1.37 9.60
N ILE A 198 -22.46 -2.44 8.94
CA ILE A 198 -23.31 -3.57 8.57
C ILE A 198 -23.03 -4.80 9.45
N SER A 199 -21.76 -5.22 9.56
CA SER A 199 -21.43 -6.48 10.26
C SER A 199 -21.31 -6.34 11.78
N GLY A 200 -21.40 -5.13 12.34
CA GLY A 200 -21.28 -4.89 13.77
C GLY A 200 -19.88 -5.09 14.36
N LYS A 201 -18.84 -5.22 13.51
CA LYS A 201 -17.45 -5.53 13.92
C LYS A 201 -16.60 -4.27 13.97
N ALA A 202 -15.76 -4.15 15.01
CA ALA A 202 -14.85 -3.01 15.17
C ALA A 202 -13.79 -2.89 14.06
N LEU A 203 -13.35 -4.05 13.54
CA LEU A 203 -12.38 -4.19 12.46
C LEU A 203 -12.85 -5.26 11.46
N PRO A 204 -12.51 -5.11 10.17
CA PRO A 204 -12.65 -6.19 9.20
C PRO A 204 -11.68 -7.34 9.52
N SER A 205 -11.79 -8.46 8.81
CA SER A 205 -10.85 -9.58 8.92
C SER A 205 -9.41 -9.17 8.56
N LYS A 206 -8.41 -9.92 9.04
CA LYS A 206 -6.98 -9.62 8.80
C LYS A 206 -6.61 -9.50 7.32
N GLY A 207 -7.22 -10.34 6.47
CA GLY A 207 -7.17 -10.26 5.01
C GLY A 207 -8.59 -10.16 4.45
N LEU A 208 -8.70 -9.76 3.18
CA LEU A 208 -9.98 -9.75 2.47
C LEU A 208 -10.54 -11.17 2.38
N THR A 209 -11.78 -11.37 2.81
CA THR A 209 -12.47 -12.67 2.75
C THR A 209 -13.58 -12.67 1.71
N ALA A 210 -13.99 -13.86 1.25
CA ALA A 210 -15.12 -13.98 0.31
C ALA A 210 -16.42 -13.39 0.88
N ALA A 211 -16.65 -13.48 2.19
CA ALA A 211 -17.81 -12.88 2.84
C ALA A 211 -17.76 -11.34 2.80
N GLU A 212 -16.59 -10.73 2.98
CA GLU A 212 -16.42 -9.28 2.83
C GLU A 212 -16.55 -8.82 1.38
N THR A 213 -16.09 -9.63 0.42
CA THR A 213 -16.30 -9.37 -1.01
C THR A 213 -17.79 -9.36 -1.36
N ARG A 214 -18.52 -10.42 -1.00
CA ARG A 214 -19.98 -10.50 -1.20
C ARG A 214 -20.72 -9.37 -0.51
N LEU A 215 -20.26 -8.98 0.69
CA LEU A 215 -20.81 -7.81 1.40
C LEU A 215 -20.64 -6.54 0.57
N ALA A 216 -19.43 -6.23 0.12
CA ALA A 216 -19.17 -5.05 -0.66
C ALA A 216 -19.98 -5.03 -1.98
N GLU A 217 -20.07 -6.17 -2.66
CA GLU A 217 -20.85 -6.34 -3.90
C GLU A 217 -22.35 -6.11 -3.67
N SER A 218 -22.92 -6.66 -2.61
CA SER A 218 -24.35 -6.49 -2.27
C SER A 218 -24.74 -5.03 -1.97
N LEU A 219 -23.76 -4.22 -1.57
CA LEU A 219 -23.96 -2.82 -1.20
C LEU A 219 -23.75 -1.88 -2.39
N MET A 220 -23.46 -2.39 -3.58
CA MET A 220 -23.28 -1.56 -4.76
C MET A 220 -24.63 -1.06 -5.29
N PRO A 221 -24.79 0.25 -5.53
CA PRO A 221 -25.90 0.78 -6.31
C PRO A 221 -26.01 0.11 -7.68
N ASP A 222 -27.21 0.04 -8.26
CA ASP A 222 -27.44 -0.62 -9.55
C ASP A 222 -27.03 0.22 -10.76
N ASP A 223 -26.99 1.55 -10.62
CA ASP A 223 -26.58 2.47 -11.69
C ASP A 223 -25.12 2.92 -11.55
N ASP A 224 -24.46 3.11 -12.70
CA ASP A 224 -23.02 3.42 -12.80
C ASP A 224 -22.65 4.73 -12.08
N ALA A 225 -23.43 5.80 -12.30
CA ALA A 225 -23.12 7.11 -11.75
C ALA A 225 -23.17 7.11 -10.21
N THR A 226 -24.18 6.47 -9.62
CA THR A 226 -24.30 6.34 -8.17
C THR A 226 -23.28 5.36 -7.62
N ALA A 227 -22.97 4.26 -8.32
CA ALA A 227 -21.92 3.31 -7.95
C ALA A 227 -20.53 3.97 -7.87
N VAL A 228 -20.19 4.83 -8.83
CA VAL A 228 -18.94 5.60 -8.82
C VAL A 228 -18.89 6.54 -7.61
N ARG A 229 -19.96 7.30 -7.38
CA ARG A 229 -20.06 8.20 -6.20
C ARG A 229 -20.01 7.43 -4.88
N TRP A 230 -20.65 6.26 -4.81
CA TRP A 230 -20.65 5.42 -3.63
C TRP A 230 -19.24 4.97 -3.26
N ASN A 231 -18.49 4.39 -4.21
CA ASN A 231 -17.12 3.92 -4.00
C ASN A 231 -16.22 5.02 -3.40
N ILE A 232 -16.24 6.21 -3.99
CA ILE A 232 -15.39 7.31 -3.51
C ILE A 232 -15.88 7.89 -2.18
N ALA A 233 -17.20 7.98 -1.97
CA ALA A 233 -17.79 8.53 -0.76
C ALA A 233 -17.58 7.63 0.46
N VAL A 234 -17.75 6.31 0.31
CA VAL A 234 -17.53 5.36 1.42
C VAL A 234 -16.04 5.25 1.77
N MET A 235 -15.15 5.32 0.78
CA MET A 235 -13.70 5.42 0.99
C MET A 235 -13.33 6.71 1.74
N GLU A 236 -13.90 7.85 1.34
CA GLU A 236 -13.67 9.15 1.99
C GLU A 236 -14.19 9.16 3.44
N LEU A 237 -15.37 8.60 3.67
CA LEU A 237 -15.95 8.46 5.00
C LEU A 237 -15.05 7.62 5.91
N GLY A 238 -14.55 6.49 5.41
CA GLY A 238 -13.60 5.66 6.13
C GLY A 238 -12.30 6.41 6.43
N ALA A 239 -11.78 7.20 5.49
CA ALA A 239 -10.55 7.95 5.67
C ALA A 239 -10.67 9.10 6.68
N LEU A 240 -11.80 9.81 6.71
CA LEU A 240 -11.95 11.04 7.48
C LEU A 240 -12.74 10.87 8.78
N VAL A 241 -13.78 10.05 8.78
CA VAL A 241 -14.75 9.98 9.89
C VAL A 241 -14.64 8.65 10.61
N CYS A 242 -14.88 7.55 9.90
CA CYS A 242 -14.82 6.21 10.44
C CYS A 242 -13.37 5.69 10.48
N THR A 243 -12.49 6.39 11.19
CA THR A 243 -11.06 6.04 11.27
C THR A 243 -10.80 4.82 12.15
N ALA A 244 -9.66 4.15 11.97
CA ALA A 244 -9.36 2.89 12.66
C ALA A 244 -9.28 3.02 14.19
N LYS A 245 -8.61 4.07 14.71
CA LYS A 245 -8.34 4.23 16.14
C LYS A 245 -9.34 5.13 16.87
N SER A 246 -9.72 6.24 16.24
CA SER A 246 -10.53 7.30 16.88
C SER A 246 -11.60 7.76 15.91
N PRO A 247 -12.63 6.93 15.64
CA PRO A 247 -13.70 7.31 14.74
C PRO A 247 -14.51 8.47 15.33
N ARG A 248 -14.88 9.41 14.47
CA ARG A 248 -15.67 10.60 14.81
C ARG A 248 -17.16 10.29 14.63
N CYS A 249 -17.69 9.40 15.46
CA CYS A 249 -19.05 8.88 15.32
C CYS A 249 -20.13 9.97 15.45
N ASP A 250 -19.85 11.01 16.22
CA ASP A 250 -20.68 12.20 16.44
C ASP A 250 -21.02 12.97 15.15
N ILE A 251 -20.16 12.88 14.13
CA ILE A 251 -20.36 13.52 12.82
C ILE A 251 -20.58 12.50 11.70
N CYS A 252 -20.80 11.23 12.02
CA CYS A 252 -20.99 10.18 11.02
C CYS A 252 -22.41 10.26 10.42
N PRO A 253 -22.57 10.38 9.09
CA PRO A 253 -23.87 10.53 8.44
C PRO A 253 -24.78 9.30 8.54
N VAL A 254 -24.23 8.17 9.01
CA VAL A 254 -24.92 6.88 9.14
C VAL A 254 -24.82 6.33 10.57
N LEU A 255 -24.65 7.21 11.56
CA LEU A 255 -24.57 6.84 12.97
C LEU A 255 -25.74 5.96 13.41
N ASP A 256 -26.97 6.38 13.08
CA ASP A 256 -28.21 5.72 13.51
C ASP A 256 -28.43 4.35 12.84
N GLN A 257 -27.70 4.06 11.77
CA GLN A 257 -27.74 2.79 11.04
C GLN A 257 -26.54 1.89 11.37
N CYS A 258 -25.61 2.33 12.22
CA CYS A 258 -24.35 1.64 12.43
C CYS A 258 -24.49 0.49 13.45
N ALA A 259 -24.47 -0.75 12.97
CA ALA A 259 -24.59 -1.95 13.80
C ALA A 259 -23.55 -2.01 14.94
N TRP A 260 -22.30 -1.60 14.69
CA TRP A 260 -21.24 -1.60 15.70
C TRP A 260 -21.51 -0.59 16.82
N VAL A 261 -22.09 0.58 16.49
CA VAL A 261 -22.49 1.56 17.50
C VAL A 261 -23.71 1.09 18.28
N ALA A 262 -24.71 0.54 17.59
CA ALA A 262 -25.90 -0.04 18.21
C ALA A 262 -25.56 -1.17 19.20
N ALA A 263 -24.53 -1.96 18.90
CA ALA A 263 -24.00 -3.01 19.77
C ALA A 263 -23.14 -2.49 20.95
N GLY A 264 -23.05 -1.17 21.16
CA GLY A 264 -22.27 -0.59 22.26
C GLY A 264 -20.76 -0.50 21.99
N ARG A 265 -20.34 -0.53 20.72
CA ARG A 265 -18.93 -0.42 20.28
C ARG A 265 -18.01 -1.50 20.87
N PRO A 266 -18.31 -2.80 20.66
CA PRO A 266 -17.45 -3.87 21.15
C PRO A 266 -16.02 -3.73 20.62
N GLU A 267 -15.04 -4.13 21.43
CA GLU A 267 -13.61 -4.12 21.09
C GLU A 267 -13.30 -5.11 19.94
N PRO A 268 -12.21 -4.90 19.17
CA PRO A 268 -11.86 -5.79 18.07
C PRO A 268 -11.34 -7.15 18.56
N GLU A 269 -11.68 -8.20 17.81
CA GLU A 269 -11.21 -9.58 18.04
C GLU A 269 -9.68 -9.72 17.92
N TYR A 270 -9.02 -8.77 17.25
CA TYR A 270 -7.57 -8.73 17.15
C TYR A 270 -7.04 -7.30 17.09
N VAL A 271 -5.81 -7.12 17.56
CA VAL A 271 -5.07 -5.87 17.41
C VAL A 271 -4.01 -6.05 16.32
N PRO A 272 -4.00 -5.22 15.26
CA PRO A 272 -2.90 -5.23 14.28
C PRO A 272 -1.55 -5.01 14.99
N ARG A 273 -0.62 -5.95 14.85
CA ARG A 273 0.72 -5.81 15.45
C ARG A 273 1.53 -4.82 14.63
N GLY A 274 2.03 -3.76 15.28
CA GLY A 274 3.06 -2.91 14.71
C GLY A 274 4.41 -3.64 14.70
N GLN A 275 5.18 -3.49 13.64
CA GLN A 275 6.57 -3.96 13.61
C GLN A 275 7.50 -2.82 14.05
N ALA A 276 8.55 -3.15 14.80
CA ALA A 276 9.61 -2.19 15.09
C ALA A 276 10.22 -1.66 13.77
N TRP A 277 10.52 -0.36 13.72
CA TRP A 277 11.23 0.22 12.57
C TRP A 277 12.75 0.22 12.79
N LYS A 278 13.18 0.64 13.98
CA LYS A 278 14.58 0.78 14.33
C LYS A 278 15.28 -0.59 14.35
N GLY A 279 16.45 -0.67 13.74
CA GLY A 279 17.27 -1.88 13.63
C GLY A 279 16.82 -2.88 12.56
N THR A 280 15.77 -2.57 11.78
CA THR A 280 15.27 -3.49 10.75
C THR A 280 15.97 -3.32 9.41
N ASP A 281 15.94 -4.37 8.60
CA ASP A 281 16.40 -4.33 7.21
C ASP A 281 15.66 -3.27 6.40
N ARG A 282 14.40 -2.97 6.74
CA ARG A 282 13.63 -1.89 6.10
C ARG A 282 14.26 -0.52 6.34
N GLN A 283 14.83 -0.29 7.52
CA GLN A 283 15.56 0.93 7.84
C GLN A 283 16.88 1.01 7.06
N ALA A 284 17.69 -0.06 7.11
CA ALA A 284 18.98 -0.11 6.42
C ALA A 284 18.83 0.04 4.90
N ARG A 285 17.91 -0.71 4.28
CA ARG A 285 17.55 -0.58 2.85
C ARG A 285 17.07 0.83 2.51
N GLY A 286 16.28 1.44 3.39
CA GLY A 286 15.80 2.81 3.21
C GLY A 286 16.94 3.83 3.14
N ALA A 287 17.97 3.68 3.98
CA ALA A 287 19.14 4.55 3.94
C ALA A 287 20.06 4.27 2.76
N MET A 288 20.29 3.01 2.38
CA MET A 288 21.01 2.68 1.15
C MET A 288 20.33 3.28 -0.08
N MET A 289 19.00 3.16 -0.17
CA MET A 289 18.23 3.80 -1.24
C MET A 289 18.34 5.32 -1.21
N ALA A 290 18.49 5.96 -0.04
CA ALA A 290 18.73 7.40 0.03
C ALA A 290 20.10 7.76 -0.58
N VAL A 291 21.14 6.97 -0.30
CA VAL A 291 22.47 7.15 -0.89
C VAL A 291 22.40 7.01 -2.42
N LEU A 292 21.79 5.94 -2.92
CA LEU A 292 21.67 5.69 -4.37
C LEU A 292 20.88 6.79 -5.11
N ARG A 293 19.95 7.46 -4.43
CA ARG A 293 19.16 8.55 -5.03
C ARG A 293 19.90 9.88 -5.09
N GLU A 294 20.67 10.18 -4.05
CA GLU A 294 21.47 11.41 -3.94
C GLU A 294 22.77 11.30 -4.74
N ALA A 295 23.28 10.09 -4.97
CA ALA A 295 24.48 9.87 -5.76
C ALA A 295 24.28 10.28 -7.23
N THR A 296 25.23 11.05 -7.75
CA THR A 296 25.34 11.45 -9.17
C THR A 296 26.31 10.58 -9.95
N GLU A 297 26.99 9.64 -9.27
CA GLU A 297 27.97 8.72 -9.82
C GLU A 297 27.77 7.32 -9.21
N PRO A 298 28.26 6.24 -9.84
CA PRO A 298 28.18 4.89 -9.28
C PRO A 298 28.82 4.80 -7.89
N VAL A 299 28.08 4.24 -6.93
CA VAL A 299 28.46 4.20 -5.51
C VAL A 299 29.38 3.00 -5.27
N PRO A 300 30.60 3.20 -4.74
CA PRO A 300 31.47 2.08 -4.40
C PRO A 300 30.81 1.16 -3.34
N PRO A 301 30.88 -0.18 -3.47
CA PRO A 301 30.23 -1.09 -2.52
C PRO A 301 30.63 -0.87 -1.06
N GLU A 302 31.89 -0.52 -0.82
CA GLU A 302 32.41 -0.22 0.51
C GLU A 302 31.71 0.99 1.16
N ALA A 303 31.17 1.93 0.38
CA ALA A 303 30.40 3.03 0.92
C ALA A 303 29.04 2.58 1.49
N LEU A 304 28.48 1.49 0.99
CA LEU A 304 27.22 0.92 1.47
C LEU A 304 27.42 -0.16 2.52
N LEU A 305 28.51 -0.93 2.42
CA LEU A 305 28.79 -2.11 3.26
C LEU A 305 29.66 -1.80 4.50
N SER A 306 30.45 -0.73 4.45
CA SER A 306 31.29 -0.26 5.57
C SER A 306 31.32 1.27 5.60
N PRO A 307 30.15 1.93 5.75
CA PRO A 307 30.00 3.38 5.59
C PRO A 307 30.86 4.21 6.55
N GLU A 308 31.30 3.65 7.67
CA GLU A 308 32.20 4.26 8.66
C GLU A 308 33.68 4.24 8.25
N ARG A 309 34.06 3.41 7.26
CA ARG A 309 35.46 3.24 6.81
C ARG A 309 35.73 3.80 5.42
N THR A 310 34.68 4.09 4.65
CA THR A 310 34.84 4.58 3.27
C THR A 310 35.41 6.00 3.21
N ALA A 311 36.25 6.26 2.20
CA ALA A 311 36.71 7.60 1.83
C ALA A 311 35.82 8.28 0.78
N TRP A 312 34.79 7.60 0.28
CA TRP A 312 33.87 8.13 -0.73
C TRP A 312 33.08 9.32 -0.17
N LYS A 313 33.00 10.40 -0.97
CA LYS A 313 32.44 11.71 -0.54
C LYS A 313 31.10 12.06 -1.20
N GLY A 314 30.59 11.20 -2.08
CA GLY A 314 29.28 11.43 -2.70
C GLY A 314 28.14 11.28 -1.70
N ALA A 315 26.98 11.83 -2.05
CA ALA A 315 25.75 11.76 -1.26
C ALA A 315 25.95 12.08 0.24
N PRO A 316 26.59 13.21 0.61
CA PRO A 316 27.05 13.46 1.97
C PRO A 316 25.92 13.38 3.01
N HIS A 317 24.71 13.83 2.67
CA HIS A 317 23.59 13.82 3.60
C HIS A 317 23.04 12.40 3.83
N ALA A 318 22.82 11.64 2.76
CA ALA A 318 22.38 10.26 2.87
C ALA A 318 23.45 9.35 3.51
N MET A 319 24.73 9.60 3.26
CA MET A 319 25.84 8.87 3.90
C MET A 319 25.88 9.09 5.41
N GLU A 320 25.62 10.31 5.89
CA GLU A 320 25.47 10.58 7.32
C GLU A 320 24.31 9.76 7.92
N GLN A 321 23.17 9.70 7.23
CA GLN A 321 22.01 8.90 7.66
C GLN A 321 22.32 7.40 7.70
N LEU A 322 23.05 6.88 6.71
CA LEU A 322 23.43 5.47 6.66
C LEU A 322 24.37 5.13 7.83
N ARG A 323 25.39 5.96 8.09
CA ARG A 323 26.31 5.81 9.24
C ARG A 323 25.57 5.84 10.57
N ALA A 324 24.62 6.76 10.73
CA ALA A 324 23.88 6.96 11.97
C ALA A 324 22.99 5.76 12.36
N ILE A 325 22.68 4.85 11.42
CA ILE A 325 21.93 3.62 11.74
C ILE A 325 22.78 2.65 12.56
N GLY A 326 24.10 2.61 12.32
CA GLY A 326 24.99 1.65 12.97
C GLY A 326 24.61 0.18 12.68
N ALA A 327 24.10 -0.10 11.47
CA ALA A 327 23.73 -1.44 11.07
C ALA A 327 24.98 -2.34 10.95
N PRO A 328 24.94 -3.59 11.47
CA PRO A 328 26.02 -4.56 11.27
C PRO A 328 26.31 -4.85 9.79
N GLY A 329 27.55 -5.21 9.47
CA GLY A 329 27.98 -5.45 8.08
C GLY A 329 27.20 -6.56 7.38
N ASP A 330 26.86 -7.64 8.08
CA ASP A 330 26.03 -8.74 7.56
C ASP A 330 24.60 -8.29 7.24
N GLN A 331 24.06 -7.34 8.02
CA GLN A 331 22.77 -6.72 7.72
C GLN A 331 22.86 -5.86 6.47
N LEU A 332 23.90 -5.04 6.34
CA LEU A 332 24.11 -4.19 5.16
C LEU A 332 24.27 -5.03 3.90
N GLU A 333 25.04 -6.12 3.94
CA GLU A 333 25.22 -7.05 2.83
C GLU A 333 23.90 -7.68 2.38
N ARG A 334 23.14 -8.28 3.32
CA ARG A 334 21.80 -8.82 3.00
C ARG A 334 20.85 -7.76 2.44
N CYS A 335 20.93 -6.53 2.94
CA CYS A 335 20.10 -5.42 2.48
C CYS A 335 20.42 -5.04 1.03
N LEU A 336 21.72 -4.89 0.71
CA LEU A 336 22.19 -4.56 -0.64
C LEU A 336 21.83 -5.67 -1.64
N GLU A 337 22.12 -6.92 -1.32
CA GLU A 337 21.75 -8.06 -2.16
C GLU A 337 20.24 -8.14 -2.39
N GLY A 338 19.46 -7.87 -1.34
CA GLY A 338 18.01 -7.75 -1.48
C GLY A 338 17.59 -6.61 -2.40
N LEU A 339 18.31 -5.48 -2.45
CA LEU A 339 17.96 -4.34 -3.32
C LEU A 339 18.26 -4.70 -4.78
N VAL A 340 19.39 -5.35 -5.04
CA VAL A 340 19.74 -5.86 -6.37
C VAL A 340 18.72 -6.89 -6.85
N ARG A 341 18.39 -7.88 -6.01
CA ARG A 341 17.36 -8.89 -6.31
C ARG A 341 15.98 -8.29 -6.60
N ASP A 342 15.63 -7.21 -5.91
CA ASP A 342 14.35 -6.51 -6.12
C ASP A 342 14.38 -5.53 -7.31
N ALA A 343 15.47 -5.50 -8.08
CA ALA A 343 15.73 -4.57 -9.17
C ALA A 343 15.66 -3.08 -8.74
N LEU A 344 15.96 -2.79 -7.47
CA LEU A 344 16.04 -1.43 -6.93
C LEU A 344 17.46 -0.85 -6.95
N ALA A 345 18.44 -1.70 -7.26
CA ALA A 345 19.83 -1.35 -7.47
C ALA A 345 20.42 -2.27 -8.54
N SER A 346 21.49 -1.81 -9.20
CA SER A 346 22.25 -2.58 -10.18
C SER A 346 23.74 -2.45 -9.89
N ARG A 347 24.53 -3.41 -10.37
CA ARG A 347 26.00 -3.37 -10.30
C ARG A 347 26.56 -3.12 -11.70
N ASP A 348 27.44 -2.15 -11.82
CA ASP A 348 28.19 -1.92 -13.06
C ASP A 348 29.32 -2.98 -13.24
N PRO A 349 30.04 -3.00 -14.37
CA PRO A 349 31.13 -3.95 -14.60
C PRO A 349 32.26 -3.88 -13.57
N GLU A 350 32.47 -2.73 -12.94
CA GLU A 350 33.44 -2.54 -11.84
C GLU A 350 32.87 -2.91 -10.46
N GLY A 351 31.62 -3.37 -10.40
CA GLY A 351 30.91 -3.78 -9.20
C GLY A 351 30.32 -2.64 -8.38
N ARG A 352 30.41 -1.38 -8.83
CA ARG A 352 29.81 -0.21 -8.19
C ARG A 352 28.30 -0.24 -8.35
N VAL A 353 27.60 0.35 -7.38
CA VAL A 353 26.16 0.24 -7.24
C VAL A 353 25.47 1.50 -7.76
N THR A 354 24.49 1.33 -8.62
CA THR A 354 23.65 2.41 -9.16
C THR A 354 22.17 2.13 -8.90
N LEU A 355 21.33 3.13 -9.12
CA LEU A 355 19.92 2.86 -9.42
C LEU A 355 19.80 2.07 -10.74
N PRO A 356 18.73 1.29 -10.94
CA PRO A 356 18.52 0.52 -12.17
C PRO A 356 18.34 1.47 -13.35
N GLY A 357 18.77 1.10 -14.55
CA GLY A 357 18.64 1.97 -15.73
C GLY A 357 19.68 1.67 -16.79
#